data_AF-X1UMJ6-F1
#
_entry.id   AF-X1UMJ6-F1
#
_cell.length_a   1.000
_cell.length_b   1.000
_cell.length_c   1.000
_cell.angle_alpha   90.00
_cell.angle_beta   90.00
_cell.angle_gamma   90.00
#
_symmetry.space_group_name_H-M   'P 1'
#
loop_
_entity.id
_entity.type
_entity.pdbx_description
1 polymer ?
#
loop_
_entity_poly.entity_id
_entity_poly.type
_entity_poly.pdbx_seq_one_letter_code
_entity_poly.pdbx_strand_id
1 'polypeptide(L)' 'MNDSAKTLAKQLDYINSMNEEKLNDFFIRKLDDEDMSDFKTDLGFVDMRRKSDNTLIYQIVPVNSDCSFFSLEVNIEEK' A
#
# COMPACT_ATOMS: atom_id res chain seq x y z
N MET A 1 1.26 -9.88 17.58
CA MET A 1 0.97 -9.30 16.26
C MET A 1 2.13 -9.65 15.35
N ASN A 2 1.85 -10.41 14.30
CA ASN A 2 2.83 -10.95 13.35
C ASN A 2 3.68 -9.80 12.77
N ASP A 3 5.00 -9.98 12.66
CA ASP A 3 5.90 -8.92 12.22
C ASP A 3 5.67 -8.51 10.76
N SER A 4 5.23 -9.44 9.90
CA SER A 4 4.83 -9.14 8.52
C SER A 4 3.61 -8.23 8.46
N ALA A 5 2.64 -8.41 9.37
CA ALA A 5 1.47 -7.55 9.47
C ALA A 5 1.82 -6.12 9.89
N LYS A 6 2.80 -5.95 10.79
CA LYS A 6 3.29 -4.62 11.19
C LYS A 6 3.99 -3.91 10.04
N THR A 7 4.80 -4.64 9.27
CA THR A 7 5.49 -4.09 8.10
C THR A 7 4.48 -3.63 7.04
N LEU A 8 3.48 -4.47 6.73
CA LEU A 8 2.43 -4.15 5.77
C LEU A 8 1.62 -2.91 6.19
N ALA A 9 1.23 -2.81 7.47
CA ALA A 9 0.53 -1.63 7.99
C ALA A 9 1.34 -0.35 7.80
N LYS A 10 2.64 -0.37 8.13
CA LYS A 10 3.52 0.78 7.96
C LYS A 10 3.65 1.22 6.50
N GLN A 11 3.71 0.26 5.56
CA GLN A 11 3.75 0.57 4.13
C GLN A 11 2.45 1.25 3.68
N LEU A 12 1.29 0.72 4.07
CA LEU A 12 -0.02 1.29 3.71
C LEU A 12 -0.23 2.67 4.35
N ASP A 13 0.17 2.86 5.61
CA ASP A 13 0.12 4.16 6.29
C ASP A 13 0.99 5.20 5.58
N TYR A 14 2.21 4.79 5.19
CA TYR A 14 3.12 5.67 4.46
C TYR A 14 2.52 6.10 3.12
N ILE A 15 1.95 5.17 2.34
CA ILE A 15 1.30 5.46 1.05
C ILE A 15 0.06 6.34 1.24
N ASN A 16 -0.77 6.07 2.24
CA ASN A 16 -1.95 6.89 2.54
C ASN A 16 -1.61 8.31 2.99
N SER A 17 -0.45 8.52 3.61
CA SER A 17 0.03 9.83 4.03
C SER A 17 0.54 10.70 2.87
N MET A 18 0.77 10.12 1.69
CA MET A 18 1.25 10.86 0.52
C MET A 18 0.12 11.62 -0.18
N ASN A 19 0.46 12.79 -0.70
CA ASN A 19 -0.38 13.51 -1.68
C ASN A 19 -0.13 12.96 -3.10
N GLU A 20 -1.02 13.27 -4.04
CA GLU A 20 -0.92 12.81 -5.43
C GLU A 20 0.43 13.10 -6.09
N GLU A 21 0.99 14.29 -5.84
CA GLU A 21 2.30 14.68 -6.37
C GLU A 21 3.41 13.75 -5.88
N LYS A 22 3.48 13.48 -4.56
CA LYS A 22 4.45 12.54 -4.00
C LYS A 22 4.21 11.10 -4.44
N LEU A 23 2.95 10.69 -4.64
CA LEU A 23 2.63 9.36 -5.17
C LEU A 23 3.17 9.19 -6.58
N ASN A 24 3.02 10.21 -7.43
CA ASN A 24 3.52 10.18 -8.80
C ASN A 24 5.06 10.21 -8.83
N ASP A 25 5.70 11.05 -8.01
CA ASP A 25 7.16 11.09 -7.89
C ASP A 25 7.74 9.79 -7.36
N PHE A 26 7.09 9.19 -6.36
CA PHE A 26 7.47 7.90 -5.80
C PHE A 26 7.33 6.80 -6.86
N PHE A 27 6.25 6.80 -7.63
CA PHE A 27 6.03 5.86 -8.72
C PHE A 27 7.13 5.96 -9.79
N ILE A 28 7.47 7.17 -10.23
CA ILE A 28 8.52 7.40 -11.24
C ILE A 28 9.89 6.98 -10.70
N ARG A 29 10.26 7.42 -9.49
CA ARG A 29 11.53 7.01 -8.85
C ARG A 29 11.66 5.50 -8.70
N LYS A 30 10.55 4.82 -8.40
CA LYS A 30 10.52 3.36 -8.24
C LYS A 30 10.61 2.59 -9.55
N LEU A 31 10.30 3.22 -10.69
CA LEU A 31 10.52 2.62 -12.01
C LEU A 31 11.99 2.68 -12.45
N ASP A 32 12.74 3.68 -11.96
CA ASP A 32 14.16 3.91 -12.31
C ASP A 32 15.14 3.07 -11.46
N ASP A 33 14.68 2.45 -10.38
CA ASP A 33 15.52 1.66 -9.45
C ASP A 33 15.64 0.20 -9.94
N GLU A 34 16.85 -0.30 -10.14
CA GLU A 34 17.10 -1.63 -10.76
C GLU A 34 16.79 -2.84 -9.85
N ASP A 35 16.56 -2.63 -8.55
CA ASP A 35 16.55 -3.69 -7.53
C ASP A 35 15.16 -4.36 -7.32
N MET A 36 14.52 -4.77 -8.41
CA MET A 36 13.09 -5.14 -8.60
C MET A 36 12.40 -6.15 -7.64
N SER A 37 13.07 -6.68 -6.60
CA SER A 37 12.55 -7.77 -5.75
C SER A 37 11.54 -7.32 -4.68
N ASP A 38 11.81 -6.25 -3.94
CA ASP A 38 10.88 -5.64 -2.95
C ASP A 38 9.87 -4.67 -3.61
N PHE A 39 10.02 -4.41 -4.91
CA PHE A 39 9.34 -3.32 -5.64
C PHE A 39 7.90 -3.64 -6.07
N LYS A 40 7.57 -4.92 -6.25
CA LYS A 40 6.29 -5.31 -6.87
C LYS A 40 5.08 -5.01 -5.98
N THR A 41 5.24 -5.08 -4.67
CA THR A 41 4.14 -4.90 -3.71
C THR A 41 3.84 -3.42 -3.49
N ASP A 42 4.89 -2.60 -3.34
CA ASP A 42 4.74 -1.15 -3.12
C ASP A 42 4.14 -0.43 -4.33
N LEU A 43 4.53 -0.82 -5.55
CA LEU A 43 3.97 -0.25 -6.79
C LEU A 43 2.48 -0.58 -6.95
N GLY A 44 2.05 -1.78 -6.56
CA GLY A 44 0.64 -2.17 -6.60
C GLY A 44 -0.23 -1.31 -5.69
N PHE A 45 0.24 -1.04 -4.47
CA PHE A 45 -0.48 -0.16 -3.53
C PHE A 45 -0.49 1.30 -3.99
N VAL A 46 0.61 1.80 -4.58
CA VAL A 46 0.66 3.16 -5.14
C VAL A 46 -0.31 3.31 -6.32
N ASP A 47 -0.38 2.31 -7.20
CA ASP A 47 -1.34 2.31 -8.32
C ASP A 47 -2.79 2.26 -7.83
N MET A 48 -3.09 1.42 -6.82
CA MET A 48 -4.40 1.41 -6.18
C MET A 48 -4.76 2.77 -5.57
N ARG A 49 -3.81 3.40 -4.85
CA ARG A 49 -4.01 4.71 -4.23
C ARG A 49 -4.22 5.84 -5.24
N ARG A 50 -3.62 5.74 -6.43
CA ARG A 50 -3.79 6.68 -7.55
C ARG A 50 -5.12 6.49 -8.28
N LYS A 51 -5.60 5.25 -8.36
CA LYS A 51 -6.89 4.92 -8.98
C LYS A 51 -8.07 5.20 -8.04
N SER A 52 -7.83 5.23 -6.74
CA SER A 52 -8.81 5.69 -5.77
C SER A 52 -8.72 7.20 -5.58
N ASP A 53 -9.85 7.91 -5.72
CA ASP A 53 -9.97 9.34 -5.37
C ASP A 53 -9.84 9.59 -3.83
N ASN A 54 -9.50 8.56 -3.05
CA ASN A 54 -9.41 8.58 -1.59
C ASN A 54 -8.31 7.64 -1.04
N THR A 55 -8.10 7.61 0.27
CA THR A 55 -7.14 6.71 0.95
C THR A 55 -7.50 5.23 0.83
N LEU A 56 -6.49 4.36 0.80
CA LEU A 56 -6.64 2.90 0.92
C LEU A 56 -7.15 2.54 2.31
N ILE A 57 -8.37 2.01 2.41
CA ILE A 57 -8.92 1.59 3.69
C ILE A 57 -8.48 0.16 3.94
N TYR A 58 -7.77 -0.08 5.04
CA TYR A 58 -7.30 -1.42 5.35
C TYR A 58 -7.53 -1.77 6.81
N GLN A 59 -7.64 -3.06 7.09
CA GLN A 59 -7.76 -3.59 8.43
C GLN A 59 -6.92 -4.85 8.57
N ILE A 60 -6.23 -4.97 9.71
CA ILE A 60 -5.51 -6.18 10.09
C ILE A 60 -6.06 -6.66 11.42
N VAL A 61 -6.67 -7.85 11.42
CA VAL A 61 -7.24 -8.47 12.61
C VAL A 61 -6.41 -9.70 12.99
N PRO A 62 -5.82 -9.74 14.20
CA PRO A 62 -5.09 -10.94 14.64
C PRO A 62 -6.08 -12.09 14.83
N VAL A 63 -5.83 -13.22 14.16
CA VAL A 63 -6.65 -14.44 14.29
C VAL A 63 -6.07 -15.34 15.38
N ASN A 64 -4.74 -15.46 15.43
CA ASN A 64 -4.01 -16.16 16.47
C ASN A 64 -2.56 -15.60 16.58
N SER A 65 -1.69 -16.30 17.29
CA SER A 65 -0.29 -15.92 17.50
C SER A 65 0.52 -15.81 16.20
N ASP A 66 0.16 -16.60 15.19
CA ASP A 66 0.98 -16.81 13.98
C ASP A 66 0.32 -16.21 12.71
N CYS A 67 -0.99 -16.02 12.71
CA CYS A 67 -1.78 -15.56 11.56
C CYS A 67 -2.63 -14.33 11.89
N SER A 68 -2.75 -13.44 10.90
CA SER A 68 -3.63 -12.28 10.94
C SER A 68 -4.42 -12.21 9.64
N PHE A 69 -5.69 -11.81 9.75
CA PHE A 69 -6.56 -11.55 8.62
C PHE A 69 -6.31 -10.13 8.14
N PHE A 70 -6.05 -9.96 6.85
CA PHE A 70 -5.84 -8.67 6.19
C PHE A 70 -6.97 -8.43 5.19
N SER A 71 -7.62 -7.28 5.30
CA SER A 71 -8.60 -6.79 4.32
C SER A 71 -8.19 -5.42 3.82
N LEU A 72 -8.32 -5.24 2.50
CA LEU A 72 -8.08 -3.98 1.80
C LEU A 72 -9.33 -3.62 1.00
N GLU A 73 -9.82 -2.42 1.19
CA GLU A 73 -10.93 -1.82 0.46
C GLU A 73 -10.42 -0.60 -0.31
N VAL A 74 -10.75 -0.57 -1.61
CA VAL A 74 -10.37 0.49 -2.53
C VAL A 74 -11.64 0.96 -3.22
N ASN A 75 -11.97 2.23 -3.05
CA ASN A 75 -13.07 2.86 -3.77
C ASN A 75 -12.53 3.54 -5.03
N ILE A 76 -13.03 3.13 -6.19
CA ILE A 76 -12.64 3.69 -7.49
C ILE A 76 -13.89 4.39 -8.03
N GLU A 77 -13.84 5.72 -8.12
CA GLU A 77 -14.88 6.48 -8.82
C GLU A 77 -14.61 6.38 -10.33
N GLU A 78 -15.54 5.76 -11.09
CA GLU A 78 -15.51 5.86 -12.55
C GLU A 78 -15.90 7.29 -12.95
N LYS A 79 -15.00 7.98 -13.65
CA LYS A 79 -15.27 9.28 -14.30
C LYS A 79 -15.94 9.10 -15.66
#